data_AF-A0A9D9V320-F1
#
_entry.id   AF-A0A9D9V320-F1
#
_cell.length_a   1.000
_cell.length_b   1.000
_cell.length_c   1.000
_cell.angle_alpha   90.00
_cell.angle_beta   90.00
_cell.angle_gamma   90.00
#
_symmetry.space_group_name_H-M   'P 1'
#
loop_
_entity.id
_entity.type
_entity.pdbx_description
1 polymer ?
#
loop_
_entity_poly.entity_id
_entity_poly.type
_entity_poly.pdbx_seq_one_letter_code
_entity_poly.pdbx_strand_id
1 'polypeptide(L)'
;MTQPAFTVTSDFDGTLFDPNLKAFIAWYYNAQTTSLLNSHNIPFILNTGRPIWDTFSDVQIAAAGMKKPDVVVYGAGTKIVWRRGNTYELDEEWEKIMQKTGWNKAKILKAIQPILKEYNAALFDTHNEYMTRIWINKIPVEELNKFVKAVLSVVSDTKVLRTEQILLPNTEVIFSGYLLLIPSTAGKDVGMKHVLNTLRPKANLVFGDALVDLPMLMDASSEGYAVNPTAMARMELKNTKVTILEGSPPENILRIITSKLNIEKSIRNSPYRSVSSSFFSILEPFIYPKLTSDQLSLKGLELVQHSITKKHLGGMFLLVQGLLLDVFDGLRARKSPKLTSDNGQLIDGYSDRMKEYVQLANRKHYDSAISCFLPSIARARAEAIGSVVPEFDSAGGSALSRNVKLVKSYFLSSVGNVDGSNRVDKSIYLSNMQTFHNRKSLAKSFSWSNLKKYDRPSVQRLLFYISLLQSKANEQKVENSELNEALKEYMKINIEKLKNDLKITFPKINH
;
A
#
# COMPACT_ATOMS: atom_id res chain seq x y z
N MET A 1 -21.42 -24.94 2.31
CA MET A 1 -20.69 -23.68 2.47
C MET A 1 -21.69 -22.54 2.43
N THR A 2 -21.57 -21.56 3.33
CA THR A 2 -22.39 -20.34 3.26
C THR A 2 -22.02 -19.54 2.00
N GLN A 3 -23.02 -19.10 1.26
CA GLN A 3 -22.85 -18.31 0.05
C GLN A 3 -22.07 -17.01 0.36
N PRO A 4 -20.94 -16.73 -0.31
CA PRO A 4 -20.15 -15.53 -0.05
C PRO A 4 -20.91 -14.27 -0.45
N ALA A 5 -20.77 -13.20 0.34
CA ALA A 5 -21.41 -11.92 0.07
C ALA A 5 -20.92 -11.31 -1.26
N PHE A 6 -19.61 -11.39 -1.51
CA PHE A 6 -19.04 -11.12 -2.82
C PHE A 6 -17.70 -11.85 -3.00
N THR A 7 -17.22 -11.90 -4.22
CA THR A 7 -15.88 -12.37 -4.60
C THR A 7 -15.07 -11.23 -5.21
N VAL A 8 -13.74 -11.38 -5.19
CA VAL A 8 -12.82 -10.51 -5.91
C VAL A 8 -12.09 -11.33 -6.97
N THR A 9 -12.25 -10.94 -8.23
CA THR A 9 -11.52 -11.50 -9.38
C THR A 9 -10.53 -10.47 -9.90
N SER A 10 -9.29 -10.87 -10.15
CA SER A 10 -8.26 -9.94 -10.63
C SER A 10 -7.35 -10.60 -11.67
N ASP A 11 -6.92 -9.85 -12.68
CA ASP A 11 -5.69 -10.20 -13.41
C ASP A 11 -4.45 -9.99 -12.52
N PHE A 12 -3.31 -10.53 -12.95
CA PHE A 12 -2.03 -10.42 -12.26
C PHE A 12 -1.16 -9.29 -12.80
N ASP A 13 -0.71 -9.41 -14.05
CA ASP A 13 0.26 -8.52 -14.68
C ASP A 13 -0.43 -7.19 -15.04
N GLY A 14 0.06 -6.06 -14.55
CA GLY A 14 -0.54 -4.73 -14.78
C GLY A 14 -1.64 -4.33 -13.78
N THR A 15 -2.27 -5.31 -13.14
CA THR A 15 -3.36 -5.10 -12.16
C THR A 15 -2.90 -5.23 -10.70
N LEU A 16 -2.30 -6.37 -10.31
CA LEU A 16 -1.76 -6.56 -8.96
C LEU A 16 -0.28 -6.18 -8.90
N PHE A 17 0.39 -6.26 -10.04
CA PHE A 17 1.77 -5.86 -10.24
C PHE A 17 1.82 -4.70 -11.23
N ASP A 18 2.23 -3.52 -10.78
CA ASP A 18 2.46 -2.37 -11.66
C ASP A 18 3.98 -2.19 -11.87
N PRO A 19 4.50 -2.38 -13.10
CA PRO A 19 5.92 -2.21 -13.41
C PRO A 19 6.42 -0.77 -13.25
N ASN A 20 5.52 0.23 -13.24
CA ASN A 20 5.85 1.65 -13.08
C ASN A 20 5.82 2.12 -11.62
N LEU A 21 5.22 1.35 -10.71
CA LEU A 21 5.22 1.66 -9.28
C LEU A 21 6.52 1.19 -8.63
N LYS A 22 6.96 1.91 -7.58
CA LYS A 22 7.97 1.38 -6.65
C LYS A 22 7.37 0.11 -6.04
N ALA A 23 7.93 -1.06 -6.34
CA ALA A 23 7.41 -2.39 -5.96
C ALA A 23 6.87 -2.46 -4.51
N PHE A 24 7.51 -1.73 -3.59
CA PHE A 24 7.08 -1.60 -2.20
C PHE A 24 5.68 -0.98 -2.00
N ILE A 25 5.29 0.02 -2.79
CA ILE A 25 3.97 0.69 -2.69
C ILE A 25 2.86 -0.25 -3.18
N ALA A 26 3.09 -0.96 -4.29
CA ALA A 26 2.17 -1.98 -4.79
C ALA A 26 1.99 -3.10 -3.76
N TRP A 27 3.11 -3.62 -3.24
CA TRP A 27 3.12 -4.60 -2.15
C TRP A 27 2.29 -4.15 -0.94
N TYR A 28 2.44 -2.89 -0.55
CA TYR A 28 1.74 -2.33 0.59
C TYR A 28 0.20 -2.35 0.46
N TYR A 29 -0.33 -1.87 -0.68
CA TYR A 29 -1.77 -1.85 -0.90
C TYR A 29 -2.35 -3.27 -1.08
N ASN A 30 -1.59 -4.15 -1.72
CA ASN A 30 -1.94 -5.56 -1.84
C ASN A 30 -1.95 -6.27 -0.47
N ALA A 31 -1.01 -5.97 0.42
CA ALA A 31 -0.97 -6.54 1.78
C ALA A 31 -2.18 -6.12 2.62
N GLN A 32 -2.64 -4.87 2.47
CA GLN A 32 -3.89 -4.43 3.10
C GLN A 32 -5.11 -5.12 2.48
N THR A 33 -5.14 -5.23 1.15
CA THR A 33 -6.20 -5.96 0.44
C THR A 33 -6.29 -7.40 0.95
N THR A 34 -5.16 -8.10 1.06
CA THR A 34 -5.04 -9.43 1.67
C THR A 34 -5.63 -9.50 3.07
N SER A 35 -5.32 -8.53 3.93
CA SER A 35 -5.87 -8.46 5.28
C SER A 35 -7.40 -8.35 5.29
N LEU A 36 -7.97 -7.51 4.40
CA LEU A 36 -9.41 -7.37 4.26
C LEU A 36 -10.06 -8.66 3.73
N LEU A 37 -9.48 -9.27 2.70
CA LEU A 37 -9.98 -10.52 2.12
C LEU A 37 -9.99 -11.64 3.16
N ASN A 38 -8.93 -11.78 3.96
CA ASN A 38 -8.83 -12.79 5.01
C ASN A 38 -9.79 -12.53 6.18
N SER A 39 -9.84 -11.28 6.69
CA SER A 39 -10.69 -10.93 7.84
C SER A 39 -12.19 -11.06 7.57
N HIS A 40 -12.60 -10.90 6.31
CA HIS A 40 -14.00 -11.02 5.89
C HIS A 40 -14.29 -12.32 5.13
N ASN A 41 -13.33 -13.23 5.05
CA ASN A 41 -13.43 -14.50 4.32
C ASN A 41 -13.95 -14.34 2.89
N ILE A 42 -13.45 -13.31 2.18
CA ILE A 42 -13.81 -13.01 0.79
C ILE A 42 -12.96 -13.91 -0.12
N PRO A 43 -13.58 -14.73 -0.99
CA PRO A 43 -12.82 -15.55 -1.92
C PRO A 43 -12.15 -14.69 -2.99
N PHE A 44 -10.88 -15.02 -3.25
CA PHE A 44 -10.02 -14.37 -4.23
C PHE A 44 -9.75 -15.29 -5.41
N ILE A 45 -10.18 -14.86 -6.59
CA ILE A 45 -10.01 -15.54 -7.86
C ILE A 45 -8.93 -14.80 -8.65
N LEU A 46 -7.87 -15.50 -9.04
CA LEU A 46 -6.88 -14.95 -9.95
C LEU A 46 -7.19 -15.43 -11.38
N ASN A 47 -7.31 -14.51 -12.33
CA ASN A 47 -7.66 -14.82 -13.71
C ASN A 47 -6.61 -14.26 -14.69
N THR A 48 -5.66 -15.10 -15.09
CA THR A 48 -4.44 -14.68 -15.75
C THR A 48 -4.24 -15.27 -17.14
N GLY A 49 -3.58 -14.51 -18.02
CA GLY A 49 -3.13 -14.98 -19.33
C GLY A 49 -1.88 -15.88 -19.28
N ARG A 50 -1.29 -16.07 -18.10
CA ARG A 50 -0.09 -16.91 -17.92
C ARG A 50 -0.38 -18.36 -18.29
N PRO A 51 0.50 -19.02 -19.05
CA PRO A 51 0.21 -20.35 -19.59
C PRO A 51 0.20 -21.46 -18.52
N ILE A 52 0.96 -21.26 -17.44
CA ILE A 52 1.19 -22.23 -16.36
C ILE A 52 1.00 -21.51 -15.04
N TRP A 53 0.50 -22.24 -14.04
CA TRP A 53 0.50 -21.81 -12.65
C TRP A 53 1.24 -22.82 -11.79
N ASP A 54 2.31 -22.38 -11.13
CA ASP A 54 3.22 -23.24 -10.37
C ASP A 54 3.63 -22.61 -9.03
N THR A 55 4.54 -23.27 -8.31
CA THR A 55 5.03 -22.77 -7.01
C THR A 55 5.72 -21.42 -7.14
N PHE A 56 6.43 -21.18 -8.25
CA PHE A 56 7.10 -19.91 -8.50
C PHE A 56 6.07 -18.77 -8.70
N SER A 57 4.97 -19.04 -9.37
CA SER A 57 3.84 -18.11 -9.52
C SER A 57 3.21 -17.75 -8.18
N ASP A 58 3.07 -18.72 -7.28
CA ASP A 58 2.62 -18.51 -5.89
C ASP A 58 3.60 -17.62 -5.10
N VAL A 59 4.92 -17.79 -5.30
CA VAL A 59 5.95 -16.93 -4.70
C VAL A 59 5.84 -15.51 -5.23
N GLN A 60 5.57 -15.31 -6.52
CA GLN A 60 5.40 -13.98 -7.10
C GLN A 60 4.16 -13.25 -6.55
N ILE A 61 3.04 -13.95 -6.35
CA ILE A 61 1.84 -13.39 -5.71
C ILE A 61 2.16 -12.94 -4.28
N ALA A 62 2.84 -13.78 -3.51
CA ALA A 62 3.22 -13.46 -2.13
C ALA A 62 4.21 -12.27 -2.10
N ALA A 63 5.17 -12.24 -3.03
CA ALA A 63 6.12 -11.14 -3.19
C ALA A 63 5.44 -9.84 -3.65
N ALA A 64 4.28 -9.92 -4.30
CA ALA A 64 3.42 -8.77 -4.60
C ALA A 64 2.52 -8.38 -3.41
N GLY A 65 2.59 -9.08 -2.27
CA GLY A 65 1.84 -8.75 -1.06
C GLY A 65 0.39 -9.25 -1.07
N MET A 66 0.00 -10.04 -2.07
CA MET A 66 -1.35 -10.60 -2.16
C MET A 66 -1.45 -11.96 -1.46
N LYS A 67 -2.63 -12.29 -0.91
CA LYS A 67 -2.93 -13.64 -0.45
C LYS A 67 -2.85 -14.57 -1.65
N LYS A 68 -2.47 -15.82 -1.36
CA LYS A 68 -2.55 -16.87 -2.35
C LYS A 68 -4.03 -17.02 -2.80
N PRO A 69 -4.31 -17.13 -4.11
CA PRO A 69 -5.67 -17.26 -4.62
C PRO A 69 -6.35 -18.52 -4.11
N ASP A 70 -7.65 -18.41 -3.86
CA ASP A 70 -8.50 -19.56 -3.54
C ASP A 70 -8.78 -20.38 -4.82
N VAL A 71 -8.81 -19.70 -5.97
CA VAL A 71 -8.96 -20.30 -7.31
C VAL A 71 -8.05 -19.57 -8.27
N VAL A 72 -7.42 -20.31 -9.19
CA VAL A 72 -6.66 -19.74 -10.29
C VAL A 72 -7.25 -20.22 -11.62
N VAL A 73 -7.69 -19.27 -12.42
CA VAL A 73 -8.04 -19.44 -13.83
C VAL A 73 -6.83 -18.97 -14.64
N TYR A 74 -6.16 -19.88 -15.34
CA TYR A 74 -4.94 -19.58 -16.09
C TYR A 74 -5.00 -20.11 -17.52
N GLY A 75 -3.96 -19.81 -18.30
CA GLY A 75 -3.93 -20.07 -19.74
C GLY A 75 -5.04 -19.33 -20.48
N ALA A 76 -5.36 -18.11 -20.03
CA ALA A 76 -6.47 -17.30 -20.52
C ALA A 76 -7.84 -18.01 -20.44
N GLY A 77 -8.06 -18.77 -19.35
CA GLY A 77 -9.32 -19.48 -19.10
C GLY A 77 -9.36 -20.90 -19.64
N THR A 78 -8.24 -21.49 -20.03
CA THR A 78 -8.17 -22.88 -20.50
C THR A 78 -7.97 -23.89 -19.38
N LYS A 79 -7.43 -23.45 -18.23
CA LYS A 79 -7.23 -24.32 -17.05
C LYS A 79 -7.73 -23.61 -15.80
N ILE A 80 -8.29 -24.39 -14.89
CA ILE A 80 -8.79 -23.92 -13.60
C ILE A 80 -8.23 -24.84 -12.52
N VAL A 81 -7.69 -24.25 -11.46
CA VAL A 81 -7.23 -24.99 -10.29
C VAL A 81 -7.80 -24.40 -9.00
N TRP A 82 -8.15 -25.27 -8.07
CA TRP A 82 -8.69 -24.92 -6.75
C TRP A 82 -7.63 -25.12 -5.69
N ARG A 83 -7.53 -24.16 -4.77
CA ARG A 83 -6.62 -24.30 -3.63
C ARG A 83 -7.19 -25.30 -2.61
N ARG A 84 -6.39 -26.30 -2.26
CA ARG A 84 -6.62 -27.22 -1.12
C ARG A 84 -5.44 -27.14 -0.17
N GLY A 85 -5.61 -26.37 0.90
CA GLY A 85 -4.52 -26.08 1.83
C GLY A 85 -3.38 -25.33 1.14
N ASN A 86 -2.22 -25.98 1.00
CA ASN A 86 -1.03 -25.40 0.39
C ASN A 86 -0.80 -25.81 -1.07
N THR A 87 -1.63 -26.69 -1.61
CA THR A 87 -1.53 -27.18 -2.99
C THR A 87 -2.73 -26.73 -3.82
N TYR A 88 -2.60 -26.91 -5.14
CA TYR A 88 -3.67 -26.70 -6.09
C TYR A 88 -4.08 -28.04 -6.70
N GLU A 89 -5.38 -28.24 -6.84
CA GLU A 89 -5.99 -29.37 -7.53
C GLU A 89 -6.67 -28.90 -8.81
N LEU A 90 -6.55 -29.67 -9.89
CA LEU A 90 -7.20 -29.37 -11.16
C LEU A 90 -8.73 -29.45 -11.02
N ASP A 91 -9.46 -28.50 -11.63
CA ASP A 91 -10.90 -28.61 -11.79
C ASP A 91 -11.22 -29.69 -12.84
N GLU A 92 -11.58 -30.88 -12.38
CA GLU A 92 -11.86 -32.03 -13.25
C GLU A 92 -13.08 -31.82 -14.16
N GLU A 93 -14.07 -31.04 -13.72
CA GLU A 93 -15.26 -30.76 -14.53
C GLU A 93 -14.90 -29.84 -15.70
N TRP A 94 -14.14 -28.78 -15.42
CA TRP A 94 -13.62 -27.89 -16.44
C TRP A 94 -12.69 -28.62 -17.41
N GLU A 95 -11.81 -29.49 -16.89
CA GLU A 95 -10.92 -30.30 -17.73
C GLU A 95 -11.69 -31.19 -18.71
N LYS A 96 -12.78 -31.84 -18.25
CA LYS A 96 -13.67 -32.64 -19.12
C LYS A 96 -14.33 -31.79 -20.19
N ILE A 97 -14.67 -30.53 -19.92
CA ILE A 97 -15.20 -29.59 -20.92
C ILE A 97 -14.12 -29.28 -21.96
N MET A 98 -12.90 -28.97 -21.52
CA MET A 98 -11.78 -28.66 -22.42
C MET A 98 -11.38 -29.84 -23.32
N GLN A 99 -11.38 -31.06 -22.80
CA GLN A 99 -11.10 -32.27 -23.59
C GLN A 99 -12.13 -32.51 -24.71
N LYS A 100 -13.37 -32.07 -24.52
CA LYS A 100 -14.45 -32.22 -25.52
C LYS A 100 -14.41 -31.18 -26.64
N THR A 101 -13.54 -30.17 -26.55
CA THR A 101 -13.44 -29.12 -27.57
C THR A 101 -12.86 -29.63 -28.91
N GLY A 102 -12.27 -30.82 -28.93
CA GLY A 102 -11.57 -31.34 -30.12
C GLY A 102 -10.26 -30.59 -30.42
N TRP A 103 -9.80 -29.73 -29.50
CA TRP A 103 -8.57 -28.96 -29.64
C TRP A 103 -7.36 -29.88 -29.82
N ASN A 104 -6.56 -29.62 -30.85
CA ASN A 104 -5.32 -30.33 -31.12
C ASN A 104 -4.20 -29.35 -31.45
N LYS A 105 -3.38 -29.04 -30.44
CA LYS A 105 -2.27 -28.09 -30.54
C LYS A 105 -1.31 -28.42 -31.68
N ALA A 106 -0.94 -29.68 -31.85
CA ALA A 106 0.00 -30.09 -32.89
C ALA A 106 -0.56 -29.87 -34.31
N LYS A 107 -1.84 -30.19 -34.53
CA LYS A 107 -2.52 -29.93 -35.80
C LYS A 107 -2.62 -28.44 -36.10
N ILE A 108 -2.97 -27.63 -35.09
CA ILE A 108 -3.05 -26.17 -35.19
C ILE A 108 -1.68 -25.57 -35.55
N LEU A 109 -0.63 -25.95 -34.82
CA LEU A 109 0.73 -25.48 -35.08
C LEU A 109 1.19 -25.81 -36.51
N LYS A 110 0.92 -27.04 -36.98
CA LYS A 110 1.22 -27.45 -38.36
C LYS A 110 0.46 -26.60 -39.39
N ALA A 111 -0.81 -26.28 -39.13
CA ALA A 111 -1.64 -25.49 -40.03
C ALA A 111 -1.19 -24.02 -40.12
N ILE A 112 -0.80 -23.40 -39.00
CA ILE A 112 -0.41 -21.98 -38.98
C ILE A 112 1.06 -21.73 -39.34
N GLN A 113 1.90 -22.78 -39.40
CA GLN A 113 3.33 -22.66 -39.66
C GLN A 113 3.69 -21.84 -40.93
N PRO A 114 2.99 -21.98 -42.07
CA PRO A 114 3.26 -21.17 -43.26
C PRO A 114 3.03 -19.67 -43.01
N ILE A 115 1.95 -19.34 -42.30
CA ILE A 115 1.54 -17.97 -42.00
C ILE A 115 2.54 -17.31 -41.03
N LEU A 116 3.02 -18.07 -40.05
CA LEU A 116 4.04 -17.58 -39.11
C LEU A 116 5.33 -17.15 -39.83
N LYS A 117 5.75 -17.90 -40.86
CA LYS A 117 6.93 -17.56 -41.67
C LYS A 117 6.70 -16.29 -42.49
N GLU A 118 5.53 -16.17 -43.11
CA GLU A 118 5.15 -15.00 -43.92
C GLU A 118 5.21 -13.70 -43.10
N TYR A 119 4.73 -13.74 -41.85
CA TYR A 119 4.66 -12.58 -40.97
C TYR A 119 5.86 -12.43 -40.01
N ASN A 120 6.91 -13.25 -40.16
CA ASN A 120 8.06 -13.30 -39.27
C ASN A 120 7.68 -13.39 -37.77
N ALA A 121 6.63 -14.16 -37.47
CA ALA A 121 6.09 -14.33 -36.13
C ALA A 121 6.72 -15.56 -35.45
N ALA A 122 7.02 -15.43 -34.15
CA ALA A 122 7.69 -16.48 -33.40
C ALA A 122 6.71 -17.23 -32.48
N LEU A 123 6.81 -18.56 -32.43
CA LEU A 123 6.08 -19.37 -31.46
C LEU A 123 6.82 -19.42 -30.13
N PHE A 124 6.05 -19.41 -29.05
CA PHE A 124 6.52 -19.68 -27.70
C PHE A 124 5.84 -20.94 -27.18
N ASP A 125 6.63 -21.88 -26.66
CA ASP A 125 6.05 -23.01 -25.93
C ASP A 125 5.44 -22.52 -24.62
N THR A 126 4.29 -23.08 -24.32
CA THR A 126 3.43 -22.70 -23.19
C THR A 126 3.33 -23.84 -22.18
N HIS A 127 3.74 -25.07 -22.52
CA HIS A 127 3.46 -26.30 -21.76
C HIS A 127 1.97 -26.52 -21.39
N ASN A 128 1.05 -25.72 -21.92
CA ASN A 128 -0.39 -25.87 -21.79
C ASN A 128 -0.91 -26.49 -23.09
N GLU A 129 -1.59 -27.63 -23.02
CA GLU A 129 -2.07 -28.33 -24.21
C GLU A 129 -3.19 -27.58 -24.96
N TYR A 130 -3.93 -26.69 -24.27
CA TYR A 130 -5.05 -25.94 -24.82
C TYR A 130 -4.69 -24.51 -25.25
N MET A 131 -3.40 -24.16 -25.25
CA MET A 131 -2.97 -22.80 -25.58
C MET A 131 -1.70 -22.78 -26.42
N THR A 132 -1.71 -21.96 -27.45
CA THR A 132 -0.53 -21.60 -28.25
C THR A 132 -0.27 -20.11 -28.13
N ARG A 133 1.01 -19.71 -28.00
CA ARG A 133 1.41 -18.31 -27.87
C ARG A 133 2.27 -17.91 -29.05
N ILE A 134 1.89 -16.83 -29.72
CA ILE A 134 2.60 -16.26 -30.86
C ILE A 134 3.10 -14.88 -30.45
N TRP A 135 4.40 -14.63 -30.58
CA TRP A 135 5.02 -13.35 -30.36
C TRP A 135 4.93 -12.47 -31.60
N ILE A 136 4.51 -11.24 -31.37
CA ILE A 136 4.37 -10.20 -32.39
C ILE A 136 5.10 -8.96 -31.89
N ASN A 137 6.01 -8.43 -32.70
CA ASN A 137 6.83 -7.28 -32.35
C ASN A 137 6.57 -6.12 -33.32
N LYS A 138 6.06 -5.00 -32.81
CA LYS A 138 5.88 -3.73 -33.53
C LYS A 138 5.22 -3.88 -34.91
N ILE A 139 4.11 -4.61 -34.98
CA ILE A 139 3.33 -4.73 -36.22
C ILE A 139 2.24 -3.64 -36.27
N PRO A 140 1.93 -3.08 -37.44
CA PRO A 140 0.72 -2.26 -37.60
C PRO A 140 -0.55 -3.06 -37.26
N VAL A 141 -1.51 -2.46 -36.55
CA VAL A 141 -2.75 -3.14 -36.14
C VAL A 141 -3.57 -3.65 -37.33
N GLU A 142 -3.53 -2.95 -38.47
CA GLU A 142 -4.17 -3.41 -39.71
C GLU A 142 -3.56 -4.71 -40.24
N GLU A 143 -2.23 -4.80 -40.26
CA GLU A 143 -1.51 -6.01 -40.67
C GLU A 143 -1.71 -7.14 -39.66
N LEU A 144 -1.77 -6.83 -38.36
CA LEU A 144 -2.15 -7.79 -37.32
C LEU A 144 -3.55 -8.37 -37.59
N ASN A 145 -4.52 -7.53 -38.00
CA ASN A 145 -5.87 -7.99 -38.31
C ASN A 145 -5.87 -8.94 -39.52
N LYS A 146 -5.04 -8.68 -40.54
CA LYS A 146 -4.86 -9.60 -41.68
C LYS A 146 -4.22 -10.92 -41.23
N PHE A 147 -3.17 -10.87 -40.42
CA PHE A 147 -2.54 -12.04 -39.83
C PHE A 147 -3.54 -12.90 -39.03
N VAL A 148 -4.33 -12.28 -38.15
CA VAL A 148 -5.35 -12.99 -37.35
C VAL A 148 -6.41 -13.64 -38.24
N LYS A 149 -6.87 -12.96 -39.30
CA LYS A 149 -7.80 -13.53 -40.28
C LYS A 149 -7.20 -14.72 -41.03
N ALA A 150 -5.94 -14.63 -41.44
CA ALA A 150 -5.24 -15.73 -42.09
C ALA A 150 -5.08 -16.93 -41.15
N VAL A 151 -4.74 -16.71 -39.88
CA VAL A 151 -4.68 -17.78 -38.87
C VAL A 151 -6.06 -18.45 -38.74
N LEU A 152 -7.12 -17.67 -38.53
CA LEU A 152 -8.47 -18.20 -38.35
C LEU A 152 -9.06 -18.87 -39.61
N SER A 153 -8.52 -18.63 -40.81
CA SER A 153 -8.99 -19.31 -42.03
C SER A 153 -8.47 -20.75 -42.16
N VAL A 154 -7.38 -21.10 -41.46
CA VAL A 154 -6.77 -22.44 -41.51
C VAL A 154 -7.00 -23.27 -40.25
N VAL A 155 -7.61 -22.68 -39.21
CA VAL A 155 -8.00 -23.39 -37.99
C VAL A 155 -9.47 -23.10 -37.63
N SER A 156 -10.28 -24.15 -37.49
CA SER A 156 -11.64 -24.04 -36.93
C SER A 156 -11.61 -24.00 -35.40
N ASP A 157 -12.73 -23.56 -34.80
CA ASP A 157 -12.99 -23.65 -33.36
C ASP A 157 -11.90 -23.04 -32.46
N THR A 158 -11.19 -22.04 -32.98
CA THR A 158 -10.11 -21.32 -32.31
C THR A 158 -10.49 -19.86 -32.11
N LYS A 159 -10.18 -19.32 -30.94
CA LYS A 159 -10.25 -17.90 -30.62
C LYS A 159 -8.84 -17.36 -30.49
N VAL A 160 -8.63 -16.14 -31.01
CA VAL A 160 -7.37 -15.40 -30.86
C VAL A 160 -7.57 -14.26 -29.88
N LEU A 161 -6.82 -14.27 -28.78
CA LEU A 161 -6.77 -13.21 -27.79
C LEU A 161 -5.48 -12.40 -27.95
N ARG A 162 -5.55 -11.09 -27.75
CA ARG A 162 -4.38 -10.20 -27.84
C ARG A 162 -3.97 -9.76 -26.44
N THR A 163 -2.69 -9.89 -26.12
CA THR A 163 -2.12 -9.43 -24.84
C THR A 163 -0.99 -8.46 -25.14
N GLU A 164 -1.19 -7.18 -24.83
CA GLU A 164 -0.14 -6.17 -24.96
C GLU A 164 0.98 -6.43 -23.96
N GLN A 165 2.24 -6.22 -24.37
CA GLN A 165 3.35 -6.19 -23.41
C GLN A 165 3.52 -4.78 -22.86
N ILE A 166 3.32 -4.63 -21.55
CA ILE A 166 3.32 -3.34 -20.83
C ILE A 166 4.64 -2.58 -21.03
N LEU A 167 5.77 -3.29 -21.14
CA LEU A 167 7.10 -2.68 -21.30
C LEU A 167 7.45 -2.30 -22.75
N LEU A 168 6.57 -2.60 -23.71
CA LEU A 168 6.79 -2.31 -25.13
C LEU A 168 5.86 -1.20 -25.62
N PRO A 169 6.30 -0.41 -26.62
CA PRO A 169 5.46 0.63 -27.20
C PRO A 169 4.26 -0.01 -27.90
N ASN A 170 3.09 0.15 -27.29
CA ASN A 170 1.79 -0.16 -27.86
C ASN A 170 1.03 1.15 -28.06
N THR A 171 0.41 1.32 -29.23
CA THR A 171 -0.41 2.48 -29.58
C THR A 171 -1.69 2.00 -30.28
N GLU A 172 -2.59 2.92 -30.62
CA GLU A 172 -3.78 2.59 -31.41
C GLU A 172 -3.45 2.02 -32.80
N VAL A 173 -2.22 2.24 -33.29
CA VAL A 173 -1.78 1.85 -34.64
C VAL A 173 -0.69 0.77 -34.66
N ILE A 174 0.03 0.56 -33.55
CA ILE A 174 1.13 -0.42 -33.46
C ILE A 174 0.90 -1.36 -32.28
N PHE A 175 1.01 -2.66 -32.53
CA PHE A 175 0.90 -3.73 -31.52
C PHE A 175 2.24 -4.44 -31.31
N SER A 176 2.60 -4.61 -30.04
CA SER A 176 3.72 -5.43 -29.57
C SER A 176 3.28 -6.26 -28.37
N GLY A 177 3.30 -7.58 -28.53
CA GLY A 177 2.85 -8.48 -27.49
C GLY A 177 2.61 -9.89 -27.99
N TYR A 178 1.64 -10.56 -27.40
CA TYR A 178 1.33 -11.94 -27.74
C TYR A 178 -0.08 -12.10 -28.28
N LEU A 179 -0.21 -13.01 -29.22
CA LEU A 179 -1.48 -13.60 -29.60
C LEU A 179 -1.60 -14.96 -28.92
N LEU A 180 -2.67 -15.16 -28.18
CA LEU A 180 -3.01 -16.45 -27.57
C LEU A 180 -4.07 -17.11 -28.43
N LEU A 181 -3.74 -18.28 -28.96
CA LEU A 181 -4.69 -19.16 -29.64
C LEU A 181 -5.20 -20.15 -28.61
N ILE A 182 -6.51 -20.16 -28.39
CA ILE A 182 -7.21 -21.03 -27.44
C ILE A 182 -8.49 -21.59 -28.09
N PRO A 183 -9.12 -22.65 -27.54
CA PRO A 183 -10.44 -23.10 -28.00
C PRO A 183 -11.46 -21.96 -28.00
N SER A 184 -12.38 -21.97 -28.96
CA SER A 184 -13.45 -20.96 -29.08
C SER A 184 -14.38 -20.92 -27.86
N THR A 185 -14.51 -22.04 -27.15
CA THR A 185 -15.29 -22.19 -25.92
C THR A 185 -14.53 -21.76 -24.66
N ALA A 186 -13.26 -21.37 -24.77
CA ALA A 186 -12.43 -20.92 -23.66
C ALA A 186 -12.28 -19.39 -23.65
N GLY A 187 -11.91 -18.86 -22.49
CA GLY A 187 -11.70 -17.43 -22.28
C GLY A 187 -11.71 -17.07 -20.80
N LYS A 188 -11.07 -15.95 -20.45
CA LYS A 188 -11.06 -15.44 -19.07
C LYS A 188 -12.49 -15.29 -18.52
N ASP A 189 -13.42 -14.83 -19.33
CA ASP A 189 -14.84 -14.70 -19.00
C ASP A 189 -15.53 -16.06 -18.75
N VAL A 190 -15.30 -17.04 -19.64
CA VAL A 190 -15.94 -18.36 -19.54
C VAL A 190 -15.42 -19.13 -18.33
N GLY A 191 -14.10 -19.14 -18.14
CA GLY A 191 -13.48 -19.79 -16.97
C GLY A 191 -13.92 -19.13 -15.66
N MET A 192 -13.97 -17.80 -15.61
CA MET A 192 -14.51 -17.07 -14.45
C MET A 192 -15.96 -17.45 -14.18
N LYS A 193 -16.83 -17.50 -15.20
CA LYS A 193 -18.25 -17.90 -15.04
C LYS A 193 -18.40 -19.30 -14.44
N HIS A 194 -17.59 -20.25 -14.89
CA HIS A 194 -17.57 -21.60 -14.31
C HIS A 194 -17.27 -21.55 -12.81
N VAL A 195 -16.23 -20.81 -12.41
CA VAL A 195 -15.86 -20.62 -11.00
C VAL A 195 -16.98 -19.92 -10.20
N LEU A 196 -17.58 -18.87 -10.75
CA LEU A 196 -18.67 -18.14 -10.09
C LEU A 196 -19.93 -18.99 -9.95
N ASN A 197 -20.25 -19.87 -10.90
CA ASN A 197 -21.37 -20.80 -10.79
C ASN A 197 -21.17 -21.82 -9.66
N THR A 198 -19.92 -22.19 -9.38
CA THR A 198 -19.55 -23.07 -8.27
C THR A 198 -19.59 -22.34 -6.93
N LEU A 199 -19.03 -21.14 -6.85
CA LEU A 199 -18.98 -20.33 -5.61
C LEU A 199 -20.32 -19.66 -5.26
N ARG A 200 -21.13 -19.36 -6.29
CA ARG A 200 -22.41 -18.66 -6.24
C ARG A 200 -22.38 -17.35 -5.45
N PRO A 201 -21.42 -16.42 -5.63
CA PRO A 201 -21.41 -15.18 -4.86
C PRO A 201 -22.61 -14.30 -5.18
N LYS A 202 -23.01 -13.41 -4.25
CA LYS A 202 -24.07 -12.42 -4.55
C LYS A 202 -23.60 -11.29 -5.46
N ALA A 203 -22.30 -10.99 -5.46
CA ALA A 203 -21.66 -10.01 -6.34
C ALA A 203 -20.21 -10.43 -6.64
N ASN A 204 -19.65 -9.98 -7.76
CA ASN A 204 -18.26 -10.22 -8.11
C ASN A 204 -17.61 -8.90 -8.54
N LEU A 205 -16.53 -8.51 -7.87
CA LEU A 205 -15.72 -7.34 -8.24
C LEU A 205 -14.60 -7.83 -9.17
N VAL A 206 -14.53 -7.31 -10.40
CA VAL A 206 -13.55 -7.76 -11.40
C VAL A 206 -12.58 -6.64 -11.72
N PHE A 207 -11.28 -6.93 -11.67
CA PHE A 207 -10.20 -5.98 -11.97
C PHE A 207 -9.31 -6.51 -13.10
N GLY A 208 -8.98 -5.63 -14.03
CA GLY A 208 -8.11 -5.93 -15.18
C GLY A 208 -7.60 -4.64 -15.81
N ASP A 209 -6.60 -4.75 -16.67
CA ASP A 209 -5.92 -3.62 -17.31
C ASP A 209 -5.71 -3.81 -18.82
N ALA A 210 -5.79 -5.04 -19.32
CA ALA A 210 -5.45 -5.36 -20.69
C ALA A 210 -6.67 -5.71 -21.56
N LEU A 211 -6.46 -5.73 -22.88
CA LEU A 211 -7.50 -6.10 -23.85
C LEU A 211 -8.08 -7.50 -23.59
N VAL A 212 -7.24 -8.42 -23.12
CA VAL A 212 -7.63 -9.81 -22.78
C VAL A 212 -8.63 -9.88 -21.61
N ASP A 213 -8.73 -8.82 -20.80
CA ASP A 213 -9.59 -8.76 -19.62
C ASP A 213 -10.99 -8.24 -19.94
N LEU A 214 -11.18 -7.55 -21.07
CA LEU A 214 -12.46 -6.93 -21.41
C LEU A 214 -13.65 -7.89 -21.32
N PRO A 215 -13.57 -9.15 -21.81
CA PRO A 215 -14.68 -10.07 -21.68
C PRO A 215 -15.10 -10.34 -20.22
N MET A 216 -14.14 -10.44 -19.28
CA MET A 216 -14.47 -10.64 -17.86
C MET A 216 -14.91 -9.35 -17.18
N LEU A 217 -14.39 -8.20 -17.60
CA LEU A 217 -14.78 -6.88 -17.08
C LEU A 217 -16.21 -6.48 -17.49
N MET A 218 -16.61 -6.85 -18.70
CA MET A 218 -17.93 -6.52 -19.26
C MET A 218 -19.03 -7.52 -18.88
N ASP A 219 -18.71 -8.53 -18.06
CA ASP A 219 -19.70 -9.53 -17.69
C ASP A 219 -20.82 -8.94 -16.83
N ALA A 220 -22.08 -9.18 -17.23
CA ALA A 220 -23.24 -8.57 -16.60
C ALA A 220 -23.49 -9.00 -15.14
N SER A 221 -22.91 -10.14 -14.71
CA SER A 221 -22.99 -10.60 -13.32
C SER A 221 -21.94 -9.96 -12.40
N SER A 222 -21.07 -9.12 -12.96
CA SER A 222 -19.91 -8.56 -12.27
C SER A 222 -19.90 -7.03 -12.29
N GLU A 223 -19.27 -6.45 -11.27
CA GLU A 223 -18.90 -5.03 -11.23
C GLU A 223 -17.46 -4.92 -11.78
N GLY A 224 -17.34 -4.52 -13.05
CA GLY A 224 -16.06 -4.42 -13.75
C GLY A 224 -15.33 -3.10 -13.53
N TYR A 225 -14.05 -3.19 -13.19
CA TYR A 225 -13.14 -2.06 -12.98
C TYR A 225 -11.87 -2.21 -13.83
N ALA A 226 -11.72 -1.35 -14.82
CA ALA A 226 -10.50 -1.27 -15.62
C ALA A 226 -9.48 -0.37 -14.90
N VAL A 227 -8.40 -0.94 -14.39
CA VAL A 227 -7.39 -0.22 -13.58
C VAL A 227 -6.18 0.13 -14.44
N ASN A 228 -6.01 1.43 -14.71
CA ASN A 228 -4.96 1.94 -15.61
C ASN A 228 -4.86 1.18 -16.94
N PRO A 229 -5.96 1.10 -17.73
CA PRO A 229 -6.00 0.22 -18.88
C PRO A 229 -5.01 0.62 -19.98
N THR A 230 -4.49 -0.39 -20.68
CA THR A 230 -3.62 -0.22 -21.85
C THR A 230 -4.30 0.57 -22.96
N ALA A 231 -3.52 1.09 -23.92
CA ALA A 231 -4.04 1.97 -24.97
C ALA A 231 -5.21 1.33 -25.74
N MET A 232 -5.05 0.07 -26.18
CA MET A 232 -6.12 -0.62 -26.91
C MET A 232 -7.33 -0.95 -26.01
N ALA A 233 -7.09 -1.40 -24.78
CA ALA A 233 -8.18 -1.67 -23.83
C ALA A 233 -8.99 -0.40 -23.55
N ARG A 234 -8.32 0.74 -23.36
CA ARG A 234 -8.94 2.05 -23.12
C ARG A 234 -9.83 2.49 -24.27
N MET A 235 -9.46 2.22 -25.53
CA MET A 235 -10.30 2.54 -26.70
C MET A 235 -11.62 1.76 -26.68
N GLU A 236 -11.55 0.45 -26.49
CA GLU A 236 -12.73 -0.44 -26.47
C GLU A 236 -13.67 -0.12 -25.30
N LEU A 237 -13.12 0.37 -24.18
CA LEU A 237 -13.89 0.69 -22.98
C LEU A 237 -14.71 1.98 -23.07
N LYS A 238 -14.43 2.89 -24.04
CA LYS A 238 -15.03 4.25 -24.11
C LYS A 238 -16.57 4.26 -24.07
N ASN A 239 -17.23 3.21 -24.55
CA ASN A 239 -18.68 3.11 -24.63
C ASN A 239 -19.27 1.96 -23.79
N THR A 240 -18.57 1.54 -22.74
CA THR A 240 -18.98 0.41 -21.89
C THR A 240 -19.41 0.86 -20.49
N LYS A 241 -20.06 -0.03 -19.74
CA LYS A 241 -20.44 0.22 -18.34
C LYS A 241 -19.29 0.00 -17.33
N VAL A 242 -18.11 -0.39 -17.83
CA VAL A 242 -16.94 -0.68 -17.01
C VAL A 242 -16.39 0.62 -16.43
N THR A 243 -16.09 0.63 -15.13
CA THR A 243 -15.54 1.83 -14.49
C THR A 243 -14.04 1.89 -14.73
N ILE A 244 -13.55 2.96 -15.38
CA ILE A 244 -12.12 3.20 -15.58
C ILE A 244 -11.54 3.91 -14.36
N LEU A 245 -10.49 3.36 -13.79
CA LEU A 245 -9.79 3.88 -12.62
C LEU A 245 -8.34 4.23 -12.98
N GLU A 246 -8.03 5.52 -12.99
CA GLU A 246 -6.67 6.02 -13.20
C GLU A 246 -5.85 5.97 -11.89
N GLY A 247 -4.51 5.96 -12.02
CA GLY A 247 -3.58 5.91 -10.89
C GLY A 247 -3.14 4.50 -10.52
N SER A 248 -2.69 4.31 -9.28
CA SER A 248 -2.14 3.04 -8.76
C SER A 248 -3.20 1.92 -8.77
N PRO A 249 -3.03 0.86 -9.59
CA PRO A 249 -3.98 -0.26 -9.62
C PRO A 249 -4.19 -0.94 -8.24
N PRO A 250 -3.14 -1.27 -7.46
CA PRO A 250 -3.30 -1.84 -6.12
C PRO A 250 -4.07 -0.94 -5.14
N GLU A 251 -3.88 0.39 -5.22
CA GLU A 251 -4.58 1.35 -4.36
C GLU A 251 -6.07 1.42 -4.70
N ASN A 252 -6.38 1.43 -5.99
CA ASN A 252 -7.74 1.46 -6.50
C ASN A 252 -8.51 0.21 -6.07
N ILE A 253 -7.90 -0.97 -6.17
CA ILE A 253 -8.48 -2.25 -5.69
C ILE A 253 -8.83 -2.16 -4.20
N LEU A 254 -7.87 -1.74 -3.35
CA LEU A 254 -8.09 -1.58 -1.92
C LEU A 254 -9.24 -0.61 -1.62
N ARG A 255 -9.29 0.53 -2.32
CA ARG A 255 -10.33 1.55 -2.14
C ARG A 255 -11.72 1.01 -2.45
N ILE A 256 -11.87 0.28 -3.56
CA ILE A 256 -13.15 -0.30 -3.97
C ILE A 256 -13.62 -1.35 -2.97
N ILE A 257 -12.73 -2.27 -2.55
CA ILE A 257 -13.08 -3.31 -1.57
C ILE A 257 -13.47 -2.69 -0.21
N THR A 258 -12.70 -1.71 0.25
CA THR A 258 -13.00 -0.98 1.51
C THR A 258 -14.37 -0.30 1.44
N SER A 259 -14.67 0.34 0.31
CA SER A 259 -15.98 0.97 0.10
C SER A 259 -17.11 -0.06 0.08
N LYS A 260 -16.91 -1.24 -0.54
CA LYS A 260 -17.93 -2.28 -0.62
C LYS A 260 -18.26 -2.88 0.75
N LEU A 261 -17.25 -2.94 1.62
CA LEU A 261 -17.41 -3.41 3.00
C LEU A 261 -18.02 -2.35 3.93
N ASN A 262 -18.35 -1.15 3.44
CA ASN A 262 -18.81 -0.01 4.26
C ASN A 262 -17.92 0.24 5.47
N ILE A 263 -16.62 -0.07 5.35
CA ILE A 263 -15.66 0.26 6.38
C ILE A 263 -15.49 1.77 6.26
N GLU A 264 -16.07 2.53 7.20
CA GLU A 264 -15.81 3.96 7.35
C GLU A 264 -14.30 4.21 7.28
N LYS A 265 -13.89 5.40 6.84
CA LYS A 265 -12.49 5.84 6.62
C LYS A 265 -11.54 5.73 7.85
N SER A 266 -11.82 4.89 8.83
CA SER A 266 -11.01 4.55 9.99
C SER A 266 -9.78 3.71 9.67
N ILE A 267 -9.66 3.11 8.47
CA ILE A 267 -8.44 2.42 8.03
C ILE A 267 -7.66 3.29 7.04
N ARG A 268 -7.18 4.45 7.51
CA ARG A 268 -5.88 4.96 7.04
C ARG A 268 -4.83 4.51 8.02
N ASN A 269 -4.65 3.19 8.17
CA ASN A 269 -3.43 2.70 8.78
C ASN A 269 -2.30 3.15 7.86
N SER A 270 -1.41 4.00 8.35
CA SER A 270 -0.20 4.40 7.64
C SER A 270 0.54 3.15 7.12
N PRO A 271 1.18 3.20 5.93
CA PRO A 271 1.98 2.09 5.42
C PRO A 271 3.05 1.56 6.34
N TYR A 272 3.43 2.40 7.29
CA TYR A 272 4.35 2.11 8.35
C TYR A 272 3.84 1.05 9.34
N ARG A 273 2.52 0.95 9.59
CA ARG A 273 1.92 -0.02 10.52
C ARG A 273 2.07 -1.48 10.07
N SER A 274 2.21 -1.73 8.76
CA SER A 274 2.50 -3.07 8.23
C SER A 274 3.95 -3.48 8.48
N VAL A 275 4.91 -2.55 8.34
CA VAL A 275 6.33 -2.80 8.65
C VAL A 275 6.53 -2.99 10.16
N SER A 276 5.85 -2.20 10.99
CA SER A 276 5.88 -2.41 12.43
C SER A 276 5.05 -3.63 12.87
N SER A 277 4.17 -4.20 12.03
CA SER A 277 3.31 -5.34 12.41
C SER A 277 4.09 -6.59 12.81
N SER A 278 5.24 -6.86 12.17
CA SER A 278 6.13 -7.95 12.57
C SER A 278 6.73 -7.68 13.96
N PHE A 279 7.12 -6.43 14.24
CA PHE A 279 7.59 -6.04 15.58
C PHE A 279 6.46 -6.08 16.62
N PHE A 280 5.24 -5.68 16.25
CA PHE A 280 4.04 -5.84 17.07
C PHE A 280 3.86 -7.32 17.43
N SER A 281 3.85 -8.22 16.46
CA SER A 281 3.62 -9.66 16.70
C SER A 281 4.66 -10.31 17.62
N ILE A 282 5.90 -9.83 17.60
CA ILE A 282 6.99 -10.32 18.46
C ILE A 282 6.86 -9.77 19.88
N LEU A 283 6.56 -8.48 20.03
CA LEU A 283 6.61 -7.79 21.32
C LEU A 283 5.26 -7.83 22.07
N GLU A 284 4.16 -7.94 21.33
CA GLU A 284 2.80 -7.96 21.86
C GLU A 284 2.63 -9.04 22.95
N PRO A 285 3.04 -10.31 22.79
CA PRO A 285 2.88 -11.32 23.85
C PRO A 285 3.60 -10.99 25.16
N PHE A 286 4.70 -10.23 25.10
CA PHE A 286 5.54 -9.94 26.27
C PHE A 286 5.16 -8.64 26.97
N ILE A 287 4.80 -7.62 26.19
CA ILE A 287 4.53 -6.25 26.66
C ILE A 287 3.04 -6.05 26.89
N TYR A 288 2.21 -6.52 25.96
CA TYR A 288 0.78 -6.23 25.94
C TYR A 288 0.06 -6.78 27.17
N PRO A 289 0.21 -8.03 27.65
CA PRO A 289 -0.56 -8.51 28.81
C PRO A 289 -0.25 -7.74 30.11
N LYS A 290 0.95 -7.17 30.25
CA LYS A 290 1.50 -6.73 31.54
C LYS A 290 1.27 -5.25 31.87
N LEU A 291 1.07 -4.40 30.87
CA LEU A 291 1.04 -2.94 31.05
C LEU A 291 -0.35 -2.37 30.74
N THR A 292 -0.85 -1.44 31.57
CA THR A 292 -2.05 -0.64 31.27
C THR A 292 -1.77 0.38 30.15
N SER A 293 -2.82 0.97 29.56
CA SER A 293 -2.69 2.06 28.59
C SER A 293 -1.84 3.24 29.12
N ASP A 294 -2.03 3.61 30.38
CA ASP A 294 -1.28 4.69 31.02
C ASP A 294 0.18 4.29 31.25
N GLN A 295 0.44 3.04 31.64
CA GLN A 295 1.80 2.51 31.79
C GLN A 295 2.52 2.42 30.44
N LEU A 296 1.84 2.05 29.37
CA LEU A 296 2.38 2.08 28.01
C LEU A 296 2.74 3.52 27.61
N SER A 297 1.84 4.48 27.87
CA SER A 297 2.11 5.91 27.63
C SER A 297 3.34 6.39 28.40
N LEU A 298 3.45 6.08 29.69
CA LEU A 298 4.61 6.45 30.50
C LEU A 298 5.89 5.79 29.99
N LYS A 299 5.85 4.50 29.64
CA LYS A 299 7.02 3.78 29.12
C LYS A 299 7.54 4.32 27.81
N GLY A 300 6.68 4.68 26.88
CA GLY A 300 7.15 5.31 25.64
C GLY A 300 7.63 6.75 25.86
N LEU A 301 7.07 7.51 26.81
CA LEU A 301 7.63 8.82 27.22
C LEU A 301 9.03 8.67 27.84
N GLU A 302 9.25 7.64 28.67
CA GLU A 302 10.58 7.29 29.19
C GLU A 302 11.56 6.95 28.05
N LEU A 303 11.13 6.15 27.06
CA LEU A 303 11.95 5.81 25.90
C LEU A 303 12.31 7.04 25.06
N VAL A 304 11.36 7.96 24.87
CA VAL A 304 11.62 9.25 24.21
C VAL A 304 12.68 10.03 24.96
N GLN A 305 12.54 10.17 26.28
CA GLN A 305 13.49 10.90 27.12
C GLN A 305 14.88 10.23 27.15
N HIS A 306 14.94 8.90 27.18
CA HIS A 306 16.19 8.14 27.12
C HIS A 306 16.91 8.26 25.78
N SER A 307 16.15 8.28 24.67
CA SER A 307 16.71 8.45 23.32
C SER A 307 17.35 9.83 23.15
N ILE A 308 16.82 10.82 23.86
CA ILE A 308 17.34 12.19 23.90
C ILE A 308 18.64 12.30 24.71
N THR A 309 18.82 11.51 25.77
CA THR A 309 19.99 11.61 26.67
C THR A 309 21.20 10.84 26.15
N LYS A 310 21.03 9.77 25.36
CA LYS A 310 22.14 8.98 24.81
C LYS A 310 22.63 9.49 23.45
N LYS A 311 23.78 10.17 23.44
CA LYS A 311 24.40 10.80 22.25
C LYS A 311 25.15 9.86 21.28
N HIS A 312 25.25 8.56 21.55
CA HIS A 312 26.24 7.68 20.87
C HIS A 312 25.68 6.44 20.14
N LEU A 313 24.43 6.47 19.69
CA LEU A 313 23.82 5.33 19.01
C LEU A 313 23.71 5.59 17.49
N GLY A 314 24.16 4.63 16.68
CA GLY A 314 24.16 4.73 15.22
C GLY A 314 22.76 4.85 14.60
N GLY A 315 22.66 5.41 13.38
CA GLY A 315 21.40 5.76 12.73
C GLY A 315 20.39 4.61 12.59
N MET A 316 20.85 3.38 12.37
CA MET A 316 19.98 2.21 12.27
C MET A 316 19.34 1.83 13.62
N PHE A 317 20.07 2.00 14.72
CA PHE A 317 19.54 1.78 16.07
C PHE A 317 18.43 2.78 16.40
N LEU A 318 18.59 4.04 15.98
CA LEU A 318 17.59 5.09 16.15
C LEU A 318 16.31 4.83 15.33
N LEU A 319 16.44 4.23 14.14
CA LEU A 319 15.30 3.80 13.34
C LEU A 319 14.52 2.66 14.03
N VAL A 320 15.23 1.68 14.61
CA VAL A 320 14.62 0.58 15.38
C VAL A 320 13.94 1.10 16.64
N GLN A 321 14.56 2.04 17.37
CA GLN A 321 13.91 2.71 18.51
C GLN A 321 12.66 3.49 18.10
N GLY A 322 12.70 4.18 16.96
CA GLY A 322 11.55 4.84 16.38
C GLY A 322 10.40 3.87 16.08
N LEU A 323 10.71 2.72 15.49
CA LEU A 323 9.74 1.64 15.23
C LEU A 323 9.15 1.10 16.55
N LEU A 324 9.96 0.97 17.60
CA LEU A 324 9.49 0.54 18.92
C LEU A 324 8.50 1.54 19.53
N LEU A 325 8.75 2.85 19.43
CA LEU A 325 7.80 3.87 19.89
C LEU A 325 6.45 3.76 19.17
N ASP A 326 6.48 3.53 17.86
CA ASP A 326 5.27 3.29 17.05
C ASP A 326 4.57 1.97 17.45
N VAL A 327 5.31 0.95 17.89
CA VAL A 327 4.75 -0.29 18.49
C VAL A 327 4.06 -0.02 19.82
N PHE A 328 4.70 0.73 20.73
CA PHE A 328 4.06 1.13 21.98
C PHE A 328 2.76 1.89 21.73
N ASP A 329 2.71 2.70 20.66
CA ASP A 329 1.52 3.51 20.36
C ASP A 329 0.36 2.64 19.89
N GLY A 330 0.62 1.69 18.98
CA GLY A 330 -0.42 0.76 18.54
C GLY A 330 -0.90 -0.17 19.66
N LEU A 331 0.00 -0.64 20.54
CA LEU A 331 -0.37 -1.48 21.69
C LEU A 331 -1.24 -0.70 22.68
N ARG A 332 -0.90 0.57 22.91
CA ARG A 332 -1.68 1.50 23.73
C ARG A 332 -3.07 1.73 23.13
N ALA A 333 -3.15 2.04 21.84
CA ALA A 333 -4.42 2.25 21.13
C ALA A 333 -5.35 1.03 21.20
N ARG A 334 -4.79 -0.19 21.12
CA ARG A 334 -5.56 -1.45 21.25
C ARG A 334 -6.10 -1.70 22.67
N LYS A 335 -5.42 -1.25 23.71
CA LYS A 335 -5.81 -1.52 25.12
C LYS A 335 -6.90 -0.63 25.65
N SER A 336 -7.15 0.51 25.02
CA SER A 336 -8.10 1.47 25.55
C SER A 336 -8.91 2.07 24.41
N PRO A 337 -10.08 1.48 24.12
CA PRO A 337 -11.08 2.05 23.21
C PRO A 337 -11.57 3.44 23.66
N LYS A 338 -11.26 3.84 24.91
CA LYS A 338 -11.57 5.14 25.52
C LYS A 338 -10.45 6.18 25.38
N LEU A 339 -9.37 5.91 24.63
CA LEU A 339 -8.34 6.90 24.27
C LEU A 339 -8.77 7.87 23.18
N THR A 340 -10.07 8.06 23.03
CA THR A 340 -10.67 9.07 22.20
C THR A 340 -10.77 10.35 23.01
N SER A 341 -10.23 11.47 22.53
CA SER A 341 -10.70 12.77 23.02
C SER A 341 -12.22 12.88 22.85
N ASP A 342 -12.87 13.86 23.47
CA ASP A 342 -14.34 14.04 23.43
C ASP A 342 -14.94 14.07 22.00
N ASN A 343 -14.10 14.26 20.98
CA ASN A 343 -14.42 14.25 19.55
C ASN A 343 -14.14 12.91 18.82
N GLY A 344 -13.78 11.83 19.51
CA GLY A 344 -13.53 10.51 18.89
C GLY A 344 -12.09 10.23 18.41
N GLN A 345 -11.11 11.11 18.62
CA GLN A 345 -9.74 10.90 18.13
C GLN A 345 -8.82 10.17 19.10
N LEU A 346 -8.07 9.18 18.60
CA LEU A 346 -6.96 8.57 19.31
C LEU A 346 -5.89 9.63 19.65
N ILE A 347 -5.76 9.93 20.95
CA ILE A 347 -4.72 10.83 21.47
C ILE A 347 -3.37 10.18 21.27
N ASP A 348 -2.49 10.68 20.40
CA ASP A 348 -1.16 10.08 20.13
C ASP A 348 -0.23 10.01 21.37
N GLY A 349 0.51 8.93 21.56
CA GLY A 349 1.26 8.69 22.79
C GLY A 349 2.61 9.40 22.85
N TYR A 350 3.25 9.61 21.70
CA TYR A 350 4.69 9.92 21.65
C TYR A 350 5.02 11.01 20.62
N SER A 351 6.23 11.56 20.72
CA SER A 351 6.69 12.52 19.71
C SER A 351 6.98 11.77 18.42
N ASP A 352 6.04 11.81 17.47
CA ASP A 352 6.09 11.20 16.12
C ASP A 352 7.41 11.39 15.38
N ARG A 353 8.17 12.45 15.74
CA ARG A 353 9.38 12.91 15.06
C ARG A 353 10.64 12.78 15.91
N MET A 354 10.62 11.98 16.99
CA MET A 354 11.79 11.81 17.86
C MET A 354 13.00 11.20 17.13
N LYS A 355 12.75 10.19 16.28
CA LYS A 355 13.78 9.58 15.43
C LYS A 355 14.46 10.58 14.49
N GLU A 356 13.68 11.54 13.97
CA GLU A 356 14.18 12.63 13.14
C GLU A 356 15.09 13.54 13.97
N TYR A 357 14.64 13.96 15.16
CA TYR A 357 15.43 14.78 16.08
C TYR A 357 16.80 14.17 16.38
N VAL A 358 16.84 12.92 16.86
CA VAL A 358 18.12 12.31 17.31
C VAL A 358 19.10 12.17 16.16
N GLN A 359 18.63 11.75 14.97
CA GLN A 359 19.47 11.64 13.78
C GLN A 359 20.05 13.00 13.36
N LEU A 360 19.22 14.05 13.31
CA LEU A 360 19.63 15.38 12.89
C LEU A 360 20.55 16.04 13.94
N ALA A 361 20.27 15.85 15.23
CA ALA A 361 21.07 16.36 16.33
C ALA A 361 22.47 15.74 16.37
N ASN A 362 22.58 14.41 16.16
CA ASN A 362 23.87 13.71 16.10
C ASN A 362 24.76 14.22 14.95
N ARG A 363 24.12 14.71 13.89
CA ARG A 363 24.77 15.30 12.73
C ARG A 363 24.97 16.81 12.82
N LYS A 364 24.63 17.41 13.98
CA LYS A 364 24.74 18.85 14.27
C LYS A 364 23.87 19.74 13.35
N HIS A 365 22.80 19.19 12.76
CA HIS A 365 21.80 19.97 12.03
C HIS A 365 20.74 20.51 12.99
N TYR A 366 21.15 21.40 13.91
CA TYR A 366 20.33 21.77 15.07
C TYR A 366 19.01 22.46 14.71
N ASP A 367 18.98 23.34 13.71
CA ASP A 367 17.71 23.96 13.28
C ASP A 367 16.69 22.90 12.83
N SER A 368 17.14 21.96 11.99
CA SER A 368 16.30 20.85 11.52
C SER A 368 15.89 19.94 12.66
N ALA A 369 16.80 19.62 13.57
CA ALA A 369 16.52 18.79 14.74
C ALA A 369 15.45 19.44 15.64
N ILE A 370 15.65 20.70 16.03
CA ILE A 370 14.74 21.44 16.90
C ILE A 370 13.36 21.60 16.26
N SER A 371 13.28 21.77 14.94
CA SER A 371 12.00 21.85 14.23
C SER A 371 11.13 20.59 14.38
N CYS A 372 11.71 19.41 14.68
CA CYS A 372 10.97 18.16 14.85
C CYS A 372 9.98 18.19 16.04
N PHE A 373 10.20 19.04 17.05
CA PHE A 373 9.28 19.16 18.19
C PHE A 373 8.01 19.94 17.85
N LEU A 374 8.10 20.92 16.94
CA LEU A 374 7.04 21.90 16.71
C LEU A 374 5.73 21.26 16.21
N PRO A 375 5.74 20.32 15.22
CA PRO A 375 4.52 19.64 14.78
C PRO A 375 3.83 18.84 15.88
N SER A 376 4.59 18.24 16.80
CA SER A 376 4.07 17.46 17.93
C SER A 376 3.45 18.37 18.98
N ILE A 377 4.08 19.50 19.27
CA ILE A 377 3.53 20.54 20.16
C ILE A 377 2.23 21.12 19.60
N ALA A 378 2.20 21.49 18.31
CA ALA A 378 0.99 22.03 17.69
C ALA A 378 -0.16 21.02 17.65
N ARG A 379 0.14 19.72 17.43
CA ARG A 379 -0.84 18.64 17.51
C ARG A 379 -1.42 18.51 18.92
N ALA A 380 -0.55 18.39 19.94
CA ALA A 380 -0.99 18.27 21.33
C ALA A 380 -1.83 19.48 21.78
N ARG A 381 -1.50 20.69 21.29
CA ARG A 381 -2.26 21.91 21.52
C ARG A 381 -3.67 21.85 20.92
N ALA A 382 -3.80 21.37 19.68
CA ALA A 382 -5.10 21.22 19.02
C ALA A 382 -5.94 20.11 19.66
N GLU A 383 -5.33 18.97 20.00
CA GLU A 383 -6.02 17.86 20.65
C GLU A 383 -6.51 18.23 22.07
N ALA A 384 -5.76 19.04 22.82
CA ALA A 384 -6.16 19.50 24.15
C ALA A 384 -7.50 20.26 24.18
N ILE A 385 -7.85 20.96 23.08
CA ILE A 385 -9.12 21.69 22.95
C ILE A 385 -10.21 20.88 22.22
N GLY A 386 -9.95 19.60 21.94
CA GLY A 386 -10.89 18.74 21.22
C GLY A 386 -10.93 18.98 19.70
N SER A 387 -9.89 19.57 19.09
CA SER A 387 -9.80 19.65 17.63
C SER A 387 -9.34 18.32 17.02
N VAL A 388 -9.88 17.99 15.85
CA VAL A 388 -9.51 16.79 15.09
C VAL A 388 -8.26 17.08 14.24
N VAL A 389 -7.13 16.43 14.52
CA VAL A 389 -5.90 16.55 13.71
C VAL A 389 -5.71 15.30 12.84
N PRO A 390 -5.70 15.41 11.50
CA PRO A 390 -5.47 14.26 10.62
C PRO A 390 -4.01 13.77 10.69
N GLU A 391 -3.81 12.45 10.62
CA GLU A 391 -2.47 11.82 10.59
C GLU A 391 -1.73 12.15 9.29
N PHE A 392 -2.47 12.22 8.18
CA PHE A 392 -1.95 12.67 6.89
C PHE A 392 -2.08 14.19 6.78
N ASP A 393 -0.94 14.87 6.70
CA ASP A 393 -0.85 16.28 6.34
C ASP A 393 -0.35 16.39 4.89
N SER A 394 -1.13 17.05 4.03
CA SER A 394 -0.77 17.28 2.63
C SER A 394 0.55 18.07 2.47
N ALA A 395 0.94 18.84 3.48
CA ALA A 395 2.21 19.57 3.53
C ALA A 395 3.36 18.77 4.19
N GLY A 396 3.04 17.92 5.16
CA GLY A 396 4.01 17.22 6.02
C GLY A 396 4.37 15.80 5.56
N GLY A 397 3.54 15.22 4.69
CA GLY A 397 3.63 13.82 4.29
C GLY A 397 3.30 12.82 5.41
N SER A 398 3.17 11.54 5.04
CA SER A 398 2.94 10.44 5.98
C SER A 398 4.20 10.07 6.78
N ALA A 399 4.03 9.31 7.88
CA ALA A 399 5.15 8.73 8.62
C ALA A 399 6.11 7.93 7.72
N LEU A 400 5.58 7.20 6.73
CA LEU A 400 6.39 6.52 5.72
C LEU A 400 7.26 7.51 4.94
N SER A 401 6.68 8.57 4.40
CA SER A 401 7.42 9.55 3.59
C SER A 401 8.54 10.23 4.38
N ARG A 402 8.32 10.47 5.68
CA ARG A 402 9.33 11.03 6.59
C ARG A 402 10.46 10.04 6.86
N ASN A 403 10.15 8.77 7.11
CA ASN A 403 11.16 7.72 7.28
C ASN A 403 11.97 7.47 6.00
N VAL A 404 11.34 7.52 4.82
CA VAL A 404 12.06 7.43 3.54
C VAL A 404 13.05 8.58 3.39
N LYS A 405 12.67 9.81 3.78
CA LYS A 405 13.61 10.96 3.79
C LYS A 405 14.76 10.71 4.76
N LEU A 406 14.49 10.24 5.98
CA LEU A 406 15.54 9.93 6.96
C LEU A 406 16.52 8.87 6.47
N VAL A 407 16.02 7.75 5.94
CA VAL A 407 16.82 6.66 5.39
C VAL A 407 17.61 7.13 4.18
N LYS A 408 16.98 7.88 3.26
CA LYS A 408 17.66 8.47 2.11
C LYS A 408 18.79 9.39 2.54
N SER A 409 18.55 10.27 3.51
CA SER A 409 19.59 11.14 4.05
C SER A 409 20.75 10.33 4.64
N TYR A 410 20.45 9.32 5.46
CA TYR A 410 21.47 8.46 6.05
C TYR A 410 22.29 7.70 5.00
N PHE A 411 21.61 7.13 4.00
CA PHE A 411 22.25 6.43 2.89
C PHE A 411 23.18 7.35 2.11
N LEU A 412 22.70 8.53 1.72
CA LEU A 412 23.50 9.53 1.00
C LEU A 412 24.76 9.93 1.80
N SER A 413 24.62 10.13 3.11
CA SER A 413 25.77 10.40 3.98
C SER A 413 26.75 9.21 4.03
N SER A 414 26.23 7.98 4.08
CA SER A 414 27.05 6.76 4.20
C SER A 414 27.84 6.45 2.94
N VAL A 415 27.34 6.84 1.78
CA VAL A 415 28.04 6.69 0.48
C VAL A 415 28.90 7.92 0.12
N GLY A 416 29.14 8.83 1.07
CA GLY A 416 29.98 10.02 0.87
C GLY A 416 29.29 11.19 0.15
N ASN A 417 28.00 11.09 -0.19
CA ASN A 417 27.23 12.19 -0.79
C ASN A 417 26.64 13.13 0.29
N VAL A 418 27.53 13.86 0.95
CA VAL A 418 27.20 14.77 2.06
C VAL A 418 26.24 15.88 1.63
N ASP A 419 26.43 16.47 0.45
CA ASP A 419 25.56 17.55 -0.05
C ASP A 419 24.14 17.07 -0.37
N GLY A 420 24.02 15.87 -0.95
CA GLY A 420 22.73 15.23 -1.17
C GLY A 420 22.01 14.97 0.16
N SER A 421 22.75 14.51 1.16
CA SER A 421 22.21 14.27 2.48
C SER A 421 21.76 15.57 3.18
N ASN A 422 22.59 16.62 3.17
CA ASN A 422 22.27 17.93 3.72
C ASN A 422 21.04 18.56 3.07
N ARG A 423 20.87 18.39 1.76
CA ARG A 423 19.65 18.82 1.04
C ARG A 423 18.40 18.09 1.55
N VAL A 424 18.50 16.78 1.79
CA VAL A 424 17.38 16.01 2.35
C VAL A 424 17.08 16.46 3.78
N ASP A 425 18.08 16.67 4.62
CA ASP A 425 17.90 17.15 6.00
C ASP A 425 17.24 18.55 6.05
N LYS A 426 17.66 19.47 5.18
CA LYS A 426 17.00 20.78 5.02
C LYS A 426 15.55 20.66 4.56
N SER A 427 15.23 19.66 3.72
CA SER A 427 13.84 19.40 3.32
C SER A 427 12.97 18.88 4.47
N ILE A 428 13.56 18.26 5.49
CA ILE A 428 12.86 17.84 6.71
C ILE A 428 12.46 19.07 7.52
N TYR A 429 13.38 20.04 7.71
CA TYR A 429 13.06 21.33 8.35
C TYR A 429 11.86 22.02 7.70
N LEU A 430 11.89 22.22 6.37
CA LEU A 430 10.81 22.91 5.65
C LEU A 430 9.46 22.20 5.83
N SER A 431 9.46 20.87 5.76
CA SER A 431 8.25 20.06 5.96
C SER A 431 7.74 20.11 7.41
N ASN A 432 8.64 20.16 8.39
CA ASN A 432 8.29 20.35 9.81
C ASN A 432 7.61 21.69 10.04
N MET A 433 8.19 22.78 9.53
CA MET A 433 7.64 24.13 9.69
C MET A 433 6.26 24.25 9.04
N GLN A 434 6.10 23.72 7.82
CA GLN A 434 4.80 23.76 7.14
C GLN A 434 3.74 22.96 7.90
N THR A 435 4.08 21.76 8.39
CA THR A 435 3.19 20.95 9.25
C THR A 435 2.82 21.72 10.52
N PHE A 436 3.80 22.38 11.14
CA PHE A 436 3.60 23.16 12.35
C PHE A 436 2.58 24.28 12.15
N HIS A 437 2.72 25.08 11.08
CA HIS A 437 1.78 26.17 10.79
C HIS A 437 0.36 25.65 10.52
N ASN A 438 0.24 24.58 9.72
CA ASN A 438 -1.05 23.95 9.45
C ASN A 438 -1.74 23.50 10.75
N ARG A 439 -1.03 22.75 11.60
CA ARG A 439 -1.58 22.26 12.87
C ARG A 439 -1.87 23.38 13.87
N LYS A 440 -1.00 24.40 13.95
CA LYS A 440 -1.19 25.57 14.81
C LYS A 440 -2.50 26.31 14.45
N SER A 441 -2.85 26.35 13.16
CA SER A 441 -4.11 26.95 12.69
C SER A 441 -5.37 26.22 13.16
N LEU A 442 -5.26 24.94 13.58
CA LEU A 442 -6.36 24.15 14.15
C LEU A 442 -6.59 24.43 15.65
N ALA A 443 -5.69 25.20 16.27
CA ALA A 443 -5.71 25.53 17.70
C ALA A 443 -6.04 27.00 17.99
N LYS A 444 -6.84 27.66 17.14
CA LYS A 444 -7.14 29.11 17.25
C LYS A 444 -7.76 29.52 18.58
N SER A 445 -8.60 28.69 19.19
CA SER A 445 -9.25 28.95 20.49
C SER A 445 -8.40 28.56 21.69
N PHE A 446 -7.20 27.99 21.49
CA PHE A 446 -6.35 27.57 22.59
C PHE A 446 -5.79 28.77 23.36
N SER A 447 -6.06 28.78 24.66
CA SER A 447 -5.45 29.69 25.65
C SER A 447 -4.68 28.93 26.75
N TRP A 448 -3.48 29.42 27.08
CA TRP A 448 -2.66 28.96 28.21
C TRP A 448 -3.32 29.19 29.58
N SER A 449 -4.24 30.16 29.71
CA SER A 449 -4.96 30.41 30.96
C SER A 449 -6.03 29.36 31.26
N ASN A 450 -6.45 28.59 30.25
CA ASN A 450 -7.57 27.65 30.33
C ASN A 450 -7.14 26.18 30.45
N LEU A 451 -5.85 25.89 30.70
CA LEU A 451 -5.33 24.51 30.74
C LEU A 451 -6.12 23.56 31.66
N LYS A 452 -6.69 24.06 32.77
CA LYS A 452 -7.51 23.26 33.69
C LYS A 452 -8.83 22.75 33.09
N LYS A 453 -9.30 23.35 32.00
CA LYS A 453 -10.55 23.01 31.30
C LYS A 453 -10.34 22.06 30.12
N TYR A 454 -9.10 21.79 29.76
CA TYR A 454 -8.73 20.96 28.61
C TYR A 454 -8.50 19.51 29.03
N ASP A 455 -8.42 18.64 28.03
CA ASP A 455 -8.06 17.24 28.23
C ASP A 455 -6.71 17.11 28.96
N ARG A 456 -6.76 16.57 30.18
CA ARG A 456 -5.60 16.54 31.10
C ARG A 456 -4.41 15.73 30.53
N PRO A 457 -4.60 14.52 29.95
CA PRO A 457 -3.52 13.80 29.25
C PRO A 457 -2.87 14.61 28.13
N SER A 458 -3.68 15.27 27.29
CA SER A 458 -3.16 16.12 26.20
C SER A 458 -2.36 17.31 26.73
N VAL A 459 -2.81 17.94 27.82
CA VAL A 459 -2.07 19.02 28.49
C VAL A 459 -0.75 18.52 29.08
N GLN A 460 -0.74 17.37 29.76
CA GLN A 460 0.49 16.78 30.30
C GLN A 460 1.53 16.52 29.20
N ARG A 461 1.09 15.94 28.07
CA ARG A 461 1.93 15.68 26.90
C ARG A 461 2.44 16.98 26.26
N LEU A 462 1.58 17.99 26.13
CA LEU A 462 1.96 19.32 25.63
C LEU A 462 3.09 19.93 26.47
N LEU A 463 2.92 19.95 27.80
CA LEU A 463 3.93 20.49 28.72
C LEU A 463 5.22 19.68 28.67
N PHE A 464 5.13 18.37 28.53
CA PHE A 464 6.30 17.52 28.38
C PHE A 464 7.08 17.84 27.10
N TYR A 465 6.43 17.94 25.93
CA TYR A 465 7.11 18.29 24.69
C TYR A 465 7.75 19.67 24.71
N ILE A 466 7.11 20.65 25.36
CA ILE A 466 7.69 21.98 25.53
C ILE A 466 8.92 21.92 26.45
N SER A 467 8.88 21.13 27.53
CA SER A 467 10.04 20.96 28.41
C SER A 467 11.24 20.36 27.66
N LEU A 468 11.00 19.37 26.79
CA LEU A 468 12.03 18.78 25.94
C LEU A 468 12.58 19.79 24.93
N LEU A 469 11.68 20.55 24.29
CA LEU A 469 12.06 21.63 23.37
C LEU A 469 12.96 22.67 24.07
N GLN A 470 12.55 23.16 25.25
CA GLN A 470 13.30 24.14 26.02
C GLN A 470 14.68 23.61 26.42
N SER A 471 14.74 22.38 26.93
CA SER A 471 16.00 21.72 27.28
C SER A 471 16.94 21.64 26.07
N LYS A 472 16.42 21.27 24.89
CA LYS A 472 17.25 21.06 23.69
C LYS A 472 17.60 22.31 22.93
N ALA A 473 16.72 23.30 22.89
CA ALA A 473 17.03 24.62 22.36
C ALA A 473 18.09 25.34 23.22
N ASN A 474 18.12 25.12 24.54
CA ASN A 474 19.17 25.69 25.39
C ASN A 474 20.53 25.00 25.20
N GLU A 475 20.54 23.69 24.93
CA GLU A 475 21.77 22.95 24.64
C GLU A 475 22.35 23.25 23.25
N GLN A 476 21.51 23.64 22.29
CA GLN A 476 21.86 23.75 20.88
C GLN A 476 21.72 25.20 20.40
N LYS A 477 22.80 25.78 19.88
CA LYS A 477 22.76 27.16 19.33
C LYS A 477 21.98 27.16 18.01
N VAL A 478 20.71 27.57 18.06
CA VAL A 478 19.81 27.73 16.90
C VAL A 478 20.06 29.08 16.23
N GLU A 479 20.26 29.10 14.92
CA GLU A 479 20.63 30.33 14.17
C GLU A 479 19.50 30.81 13.23
N ASN A 480 18.54 29.95 12.89
CA ASN A 480 17.45 30.28 11.96
C ASN A 480 16.41 31.25 12.56
N SER A 481 16.16 32.38 11.88
CA SER A 481 15.27 33.46 12.34
C SER A 481 13.80 33.06 12.46
N GLU A 482 13.28 32.25 11.53
CA GLU A 482 11.88 31.80 11.52
C GLU A 482 11.62 30.80 12.66
N LEU A 483 12.55 29.86 12.84
CA LEU A 483 12.53 28.94 13.97
C LEU A 483 12.65 29.71 15.30
N ASN A 484 13.51 30.72 15.35
CA ASN A 484 13.66 31.57 16.54
C ASN A 484 12.36 32.27 16.94
N GLU A 485 11.54 32.74 15.99
CA GLU A 485 10.22 33.31 16.32
C GLU A 485 9.25 32.28 16.90
N ALA A 486 9.20 31.07 16.31
CA ALA A 486 8.39 29.99 16.86
C ALA A 486 8.87 29.57 18.27
N LEU A 487 10.18 29.52 18.49
CA LEU A 487 10.79 29.20 19.78
C LEU A 487 10.48 30.26 20.84
N LYS A 488 10.52 31.57 20.51
CA LYS A 488 10.22 32.65 21.47
C LYS A 488 8.88 32.50 22.17
N GLU A 489 7.86 31.96 21.50
CA GLU A 489 6.56 31.65 22.13
C GLU A 489 6.73 30.60 23.24
N TYR A 490 7.38 29.48 22.94
CA TYR A 490 7.50 28.34 23.86
C TYR A 490 8.55 28.54 24.94
N MET A 491 9.63 29.29 24.67
CA MET A 491 10.69 29.56 25.65
C MET A 491 10.21 30.43 26.83
N LYS A 492 9.12 31.20 26.66
CA LYS A 492 8.54 32.04 27.72
C LYS A 492 7.67 31.26 28.72
N ILE A 493 7.35 30.00 28.42
CA ILE A 493 6.42 29.21 29.22
C ILE A 493 7.14 28.63 30.44
N ASN A 494 6.67 28.98 31.65
CA ASN A 494 7.20 28.41 32.89
C ASN A 494 6.57 27.03 33.17
N ILE A 495 7.24 25.97 32.71
CA ILE A 495 6.76 24.60 32.83
C ILE A 495 6.65 24.14 34.29
N GLU A 496 7.60 24.48 35.16
CA GLU A 496 7.56 24.06 36.57
C GLU A 496 6.36 24.67 37.32
N LYS A 497 6.07 25.95 37.07
CA LYS A 497 4.86 26.59 37.61
C LYS A 497 3.60 25.87 37.14
N LEU A 498 3.48 25.60 35.83
CA LEU A 498 2.30 24.93 35.28
C LEU A 498 2.16 23.48 35.78
N LYS A 499 3.26 22.74 35.95
CA LYS A 499 3.25 21.39 36.54
C LYS A 499 2.72 21.42 37.97
N ASN A 500 3.17 22.36 38.78
CA ASN A 500 2.72 22.52 40.16
C ASN A 500 1.24 22.91 40.21
N ASP A 501 0.82 23.91 39.43
CA ASP A 501 -0.56 24.41 39.37
C ASP A 501 -1.57 23.35 38.93
N LEU A 502 -1.15 22.43 38.05
CA LEU A 502 -1.98 21.36 37.49
C LEU A 502 -1.80 20.02 38.22
N LYS A 503 -0.86 19.92 39.16
CA LYS A 503 -0.44 18.68 39.83
C LYS A 503 -0.02 17.60 38.82
N ILE A 504 0.85 17.94 37.88
CA ILE A 504 1.36 17.05 36.83
C ILE A 504 2.80 16.64 37.18
N THR A 505 3.09 15.34 37.11
CA THR A 505 4.44 14.79 37.25
C THR A 505 4.95 14.26 35.92
N PHE A 506 6.22 14.51 35.61
CA PHE A 506 6.90 13.88 34.47
C PHE A 506 7.50 12.53 34.90
N PRO A 507 7.72 11.60 33.95
CA PRO A 507 8.42 10.35 34.23
C PRO A 507 9.82 10.63 34.81
N LYS A 508 10.18 9.94 35.90
CA LYS A 508 11.54 9.95 36.45
C LYS A 508 12.34 8.84 35.79
N ILE A 509 13.52 9.14 35.27
CA ILE A 509 14.48 8.13 34.80
C ILE A 509 15.27 7.66 36.02
N ASN A 510 15.19 6.37 36.34
CA ASN A 510 16.21 5.76 37.19
C ASN A 510 17.46 5.58 36.32
N HIS A 511 18.55 6.24 36.71
CA HIS A 511 19.83 6.22 36.01
C HIS A 511 20.48 4.84 35.99
#